data_AF-A0A3S3W908-F1
#
_entry.id   AF-A0A3S3W908-F1
#
_cell.length_a   1.000
_cell.length_b   1.000
_cell.length_c   1.000
_cell.angle_alpha   90.00
_cell.angle_beta   90.00
_cell.angle_gamma   90.00
#
_symmetry.space_group_name_H-M   'P 1'
#
loop_
_entity.id
_entity.type
_entity.pdbx_description
1 polymer ?
#
loop_
_entity_poly.entity_id
_entity_poly.type
_entity_poly.pdbx_seq_one_letter_code
_entity_poly.pdbx_strand_id
1 'polypeptide(L)' 'MDRFQIQCILSTGQADLQLDIKKMPGEKGPCFMITEKGLFKGYLASQKNGVFKIIGEASYNDHDISLIAHQIAHVHR' A
#
# COMPACT_ATOMS: atom_id res chain seq x y z
N MET A 1 -3.31 11.36 12.12
CA MET A 1 -2.81 10.59 10.97
C MET A 1 -3.35 9.18 11.15
N ASP A 2 -4.08 8.66 10.18
CA ASP A 2 -4.57 7.28 10.24
C ASP A 2 -3.47 6.30 9.85
N ARG A 3 -3.35 5.25 10.64
CA ARG A 3 -2.40 4.15 10.43
C ARG A 3 -3.14 2.85 10.71
N PHE A 4 -2.92 1.86 9.85
CA PHE A 4 -3.41 0.52 10.06
C PHE A 4 -2.36 -0.50 9.61
N GLN A 5 -2.53 -1.73 10.06
CA GLN A 5 -1.67 -2.84 9.68
C GLN A 5 -2.47 -3.82 8.84
N ILE A 6 -1.83 -4.37 7.82
CA ILE A 6 -2.36 -5.47 7.04
C ILE A 6 -1.34 -6.59 7.00
N GLN A 7 -1.85 -7.81 6.90
CA GLN A 7 -1.05 -8.98 6.68
C GLN A 7 -1.36 -9.50 5.28
N CYS A 8 -0.32 -9.68 4.47
CA CYS A 8 -0.42 -10.14 3.09
C CYS A 8 0.53 -11.31 2.88
N ILE A 9 0.11 -12.28 2.06
CA ILE A 9 1.01 -13.33 1.56
C ILE A 9 1.58 -12.80 0.24
N LEU A 10 2.80 -12.27 0.27
CA LEU A 10 3.51 -11.80 -0.91
C LEU A 10 4.32 -12.94 -1.53
N SER A 11 4.90 -12.69 -2.70
CA SER A 11 5.80 -13.62 -3.40
C SER A 11 7.00 -14.03 -2.55
N THR A 12 7.44 -13.16 -1.64
CA THR A 12 8.54 -13.39 -0.70
C THR A 12 8.10 -14.12 0.59
N GLY A 13 6.80 -14.39 0.74
CA GLY A 13 6.20 -15.02 1.91
C GLY A 13 5.21 -14.10 2.64
N GLN A 14 4.86 -14.47 3.87
CA GLN A 14 3.97 -13.69 4.71
C GLN A 14 4.66 -12.39 5.17
N ALA A 15 4.02 -11.26 4.91
CA ALA A 15 4.50 -9.93 5.23
C ALA A 15 3.48 -9.16 6.06
N ASP A 16 3.95 -8.60 7.18
CA ASP A 16 3.20 -7.65 8.00
C ASP A 16 3.57 -6.24 7.55
N LEU A 17 2.58 -5.56 6.96
CA LEU A 17 2.74 -4.24 6.38
C LEU A 17 2.01 -3.23 7.24
N GLN A 18 2.74 -2.19 7.65
CA GLN A 18 2.15 -0.99 8.22
C GLN A 18 1.87 0.01 7.11
N LEU A 19 0.65 0.55 7.11
CA LEU A 19 0.20 1.53 6.16
C LEU A 19 -0.16 2.82 6.89
N ASP A 20 0.55 3.89 6.54
CA ASP A 20 0.24 5.24 7.03
C ASP A 20 -0.48 6.03 5.94
N ILE A 21 -1.68 6.53 6.24
CA ILE A 21 -2.45 7.33 5.30
C ILE A 21 -1.84 8.73 5.19
N LYS A 22 -1.48 9.10 3.97
CA LYS A 22 -0.91 10.39 3.59
C LYS A 22 -1.79 11.07 2.57
N LYS A 23 -1.95 12.39 2.71
CA LYS A 23 -2.47 13.27 1.67
C LYS A 23 -1.29 13.76 0.85
N MET A 24 -1.15 13.31 -0.39
CA MET A 24 -0.09 13.78 -1.27
C MET A 24 -0.62 14.84 -2.25
N PRO A 25 0.10 15.97 -2.42
CA PRO A 25 -0.26 16.98 -3.41
C PRO A 25 -0.30 16.37 -4.82
N GLY A 26 -1.39 16.61 -5.56
CA GLY A 26 -1.56 16.11 -6.93
C GLY A 26 -2.29 14.75 -7.02
N GLU A 27 -2.39 14.00 -5.93
CA GLU A 27 -3.12 12.73 -5.90
C GLU A 27 -4.59 12.96 -5.52
N LYS A 28 -5.51 12.35 -6.27
CA LYS A 28 -6.95 12.53 -6.08
C LYS A 28 -7.53 11.62 -4.98
N GLY A 29 -6.79 10.61 -4.56
CA GLY A 29 -7.21 9.60 -3.59
C GLY A 29 -6.26 9.49 -2.40
N PRO A 30 -6.62 8.67 -1.39
CA PRO A 30 -5.73 8.39 -0.28
C PRO A 30 -4.44 7.73 -0.78
N CYS A 31 -3.31 8.18 -0.24
CA CYS A 31 -2.02 7.55 -0.45
C CYS A 31 -1.60 6.83 0.83
N PHE A 32 -0.93 5.69 0.68
CA PHE A 32 -0.52 4.83 1.78
C PHE A 32 0.98 4.66 1.72
N MET A 33 1.67 5.09 2.77
CA MET A 33 3.09 4.82 2.94
C MET A 33 3.25 3.41 3.50
N ILE A 34 3.94 2.54 2.78
CA ILE A 34 4.16 1.15 3.18
C ILE A 34 5.45 1.04 3.96
N THR A 35 5.35 0.45 5.14
CA THR A 35 6.49 0.09 5.98
C THR A 35 6.42 -1.39 6.33
N GLU A 36 7.48 -2.14 6.08
CA GLU A 36 7.60 -3.56 6.43
C GLU A 36 8.77 -3.69 7.41
N LYS A 37 8.52 -4.26 8.60
CA LYS A 37 9.55 -4.44 9.65
C LYS A 37 10.34 -3.15 9.98
N GLY A 38 9.67 -2.00 9.94
CA GLY A 38 10.27 -0.69 10.19
C GLY A 38 11.03 -0.08 9.00
N LEU A 39 11.09 -0.77 7.86
CA LEU A 39 11.72 -0.29 6.63
C LEU A 39 10.67 0.26 5.68
N PHE A 40 10.89 1.48 5.18
CA PHE A 40 10.05 2.08 4.15
C PHE A 40 10.19 1.30 2.83
N LYS A 41 9.07 1.01 2.18
CA LYS A 41 9.00 0.18 0.96
C LYS A 41 8.39 0.88 -0.25
N GLY A 42 7.81 2.06 -0.05
CA GLY A 42 7.19 2.83 -1.11
C GLY A 42 5.86 3.46 -0.69
N TYR A 43 5.22 4.12 -1.65
CA TYR A 43 3.87 4.66 -1.49
C TYR A 43 2.92 3.99 -2.47
N LEU A 44 1.69 3.73 -2.04
CA LEU A 44 0.58 3.33 -2.90
C LEU A 44 -0.46 4.44 -2.94
N ALA A 45 -0.78 4.94 -4.12
CA ALA A 45 -1.91 5.86 -4.30
C ALA A 45 -3.14 5.10 -4.81
N SER A 46 -4.27 5.32 -4.16
CA SER A 46 -5.56 4.86 -4.64
C SER A 46 -6.02 5.72 -5.82
N GLN A 47 -6.39 5.07 -6.92
CA GLN A 47 -6.97 5.70 -8.10
C GLN A 47 -8.50 5.61 -8.10
N LYS A 48 -9.16 6.44 -8.93
CA LYS A 48 -10.63 6.56 -9.01
C LYS A 48 -11.36 5.26 -9.37
N ASN A 49 -10.67 4.28 -9.92
CA ASN A 49 -11.19 2.98 -10.35
C ASN A 49 -10.97 1.88 -9.30
N GLY A 50 -10.54 2.23 -8.07
CA GLY A 50 -10.23 1.24 -7.04
C GLY A 50 -8.91 0.50 -7.28
N VAL A 51 -8.17 0.85 -8.34
CA VAL A 51 -6.83 0.37 -8.60
C VAL A 51 -5.85 1.19 -7.78
N PHE A 52 -4.76 0.55 -7.33
CA PHE A 52 -3.69 1.23 -6.64
C PHE A 52 -2.45 1.29 -7.54
N LYS A 53 -1.75 2.41 -7.48
CA LYS A 53 -0.50 2.62 -8.22
C LYS A 53 0.62 2.91 -7.24
N ILE A 54 1.79 2.27 -7.45
CA ILE A 54 3.00 2.67 -6.71
C ILE A 54 3.48 4.04 -7.17
N ILE A 55 3.83 4.86 -6.19
CA ILE A 55 4.53 6.13 -6.39
C ILE A 55 5.97 5.94 -5.89
N GLY A 56 6.93 6.11 -6.81
CA GLY A 56 8.36 5.99 -6.53
C GLY A 56 8.94 4.62 -6.92
N GLU A 57 10.06 4.27 -6.28
CA GLU A 57 10.77 3.01 -6.53
C GLU A 57 10.02 1.85 -5.87
N ALA A 58 9.74 0.81 -6.65
CA ALA A 58 8.91 -0.31 -6.22
C ALA A 58 9.78 -1.39 -5.57
N SER A 59 9.62 -1.59 -4.25
CA SER A 59 10.15 -2.79 -3.58
C SER A 59 9.31 -4.05 -3.87
N TYR A 60 8.21 -3.91 -4.60
CA TYR A 60 7.21 -4.94 -4.85
C TYR A 60 6.99 -5.09 -6.35
N ASN A 61 6.78 -6.32 -6.80
CA ASN A 61 6.36 -6.58 -8.18
C ASN A 61 4.86 -6.30 -8.36
N ASP A 62 4.38 -6.26 -9.61
CA ASP A 62 2.97 -5.97 -9.92
C ASP A 62 1.97 -6.93 -9.25
N HIS A 63 2.36 -8.19 -9.05
CA HIS A 63 1.53 -9.18 -8.39
C HIS A 63 1.37 -8.87 -6.89
N ASP A 64 2.48 -8.61 -6.20
CA ASP A 64 2.51 -8.21 -4.79
C ASP A 64 1.72 -6.91 -4.57
N ILE A 65 1.86 -5.94 -5.49
CA ILE A 65 1.09 -4.69 -5.46
C ILE A 65 -0.41 -4.97 -5.51
N SER A 66 -0.86 -5.86 -6.40
CA SER A 66 -2.26 -6.23 -6.52
C SER A 66 -2.81 -6.88 -5.24
N LEU A 67 -2.01 -7.75 -4.60
CA LEU A 67 -2.37 -8.39 -3.34
C LEU A 67 -2.49 -7.39 -2.19
N ILE A 68 -1.52 -6.48 -2.08
CA ILE A 68 -1.54 -5.39 -1.08
C ILE A 68 -2.76 -4.51 -1.30
N ALA A 69 -3.02 -4.09 -2.55
CA ALA A 69 -4.16 -3.27 -2.93
C ALA A 69 -5.49 -3.92 -2.56
N HIS A 70 -5.65 -5.21 -2.84
CA HIS A 70 -6.84 -5.98 -2.49
C HIS A 70 -7.04 -6.01 -0.97
N GLN A 71 -5.98 -6.24 -0.19
CA GLN A 71 -6.07 -6.27 1.27
C GLN A 71 -6.40 -4.90 1.85
N ILE A 72 -5.85 -3.82 1.29
CA ILE A 72 -6.21 -2.44 1.67
C ILE A 72 -7.69 -2.20 1.44
N ALA A 73 -8.22 -2.53 0.26
CA ALA A 73 -9.63 -2.33 -0.06
C ALA A 73 -10.59 -3.14 0.85
N HIS A 74 -10.11 -4.27 1.39
CA HIS A 74 -10.89 -5.08 2.33
C HIS A 74 -10.89 -4.50 3.75
N VAL A 75 -9.75 -4.00 4.22
CA VAL A 75 -9.57 -3.50 5.61
C VAL A 75 -10.01 -2.05 5.76
N HIS A 76 -9.84 -1.23 4.71
CA HIS A 76 -10.09 0.21 4.71
C HIS A 76 -11.41 0.56 3.98
N ARG A 77 -12.52 -0.06 4.41
CA ARG A 77 -13.88 0.25 3.89
C ARG A 77 -14.49 1.47 4.55
#